data_AF-A0A195DYF6-F1
#
_entry.id   AF-A0A195DYF6-F1
#
_cell.length_a   1.000
_cell.length_b   1.000
_cell.length_c   1.000
_cell.angle_alpha   90.00
_cell.angle_beta   90.00
_cell.angle_gamma   90.00
#
_symmetry.space_group_name_H-M   'P 1'
#
loop_
_entity.id
_entity.type
_entity.pdbx_description
1 polymer ?
#
loop_
_entity_poly.entity_id
_entity_poly.type
_entity_poly.pdbx_seq_one_letter_code
_entity_poly.pdbx_strand_id
1 'polypeptide(L)'
;PLVRRTCSRASPYLREIALSIVLLTHREIYITHIMMSRIAIIIALCVLLSEARNLNEVKDTFWNKIQENVETSKTKDELYKPVEFPTRSIGFDDDREVQLRGRTRTLQNSPTPAAMARYIVNQADWGAVATISTRKDIPSFPVANLVSIADGPIGGGTGIPYMYLTPLDYTAQDLVKDHRATVFVSLAQGDYCKNKGYDPMDPRCARVLLTGKIKAVKNETHEVVEQLFFGRHPKLRNMPADHKFFLAELDISTIALLDTFGGPKYISVDDYLNTPTILQNSGLRRKKIIFNKSAI
;
A
#
# COMPACT_ATOMS: atom_id res chain seq x y z
N PRO A 1 34.64 83.60 27.31
CA PRO A 1 35.34 82.73 26.33
C PRO A 1 34.61 81.39 26.16
N LEU A 2 33.80 81.09 25.14
CA LEU A 2 33.48 81.69 23.85
C LEU A 2 31.97 81.49 23.60
N VAL A 3 31.29 82.56 23.16
CA VAL A 3 30.29 82.60 22.05
C VAL A 3 29.27 81.43 22.03
N ARG A 4 28.06 81.48 22.60
CA ARG A 4 26.85 82.27 22.23
C ARG A 4 26.71 82.57 20.73
N ARG A 5 25.84 81.83 20.03
CA ARG A 5 25.19 82.03 18.68
C ARG A 5 25.23 80.69 17.94
N THR A 6 24.18 80.07 17.39
CA THR A 6 22.85 80.40 16.86
C THR A 6 22.04 79.07 16.88
N CYS A 7 20.79 78.96 17.35
CA CYS A 7 19.58 79.08 16.54
C CYS A 7 18.36 78.77 17.43
N SER A 8 17.88 79.75 18.20
CA SER A 8 16.52 79.71 18.77
C SER A 8 15.61 80.62 17.94
N ARG A 9 15.13 80.10 16.81
CA ARG A 9 13.93 80.54 16.06
C ARG A 9 13.95 79.84 14.70
N ALA A 10 13.70 78.53 14.69
CA ALA A 10 12.97 78.01 13.54
C ALA A 10 11.56 78.62 13.66
N SER A 11 11.11 79.33 12.62
CA SER A 11 9.73 79.81 12.51
C SER A 11 8.77 78.67 12.88
N PRO A 12 7.69 78.91 13.66
CA PRO A 12 6.68 77.87 13.94
C PRO A 12 6.20 77.17 12.65
N TYR A 13 6.21 77.90 11.53
CA TYR A 13 5.96 77.38 10.18
C TYR A 13 6.95 76.28 9.72
N LEU A 14 8.24 76.42 10.03
CA LEU A 14 9.27 75.43 9.65
C LEU A 14 9.17 74.14 10.48
N ARG A 15 8.71 74.23 11.73
CA ARG A 15 8.44 73.05 12.57
C ARG A 15 7.22 72.26 12.09
N GLU A 16 6.15 72.96 11.69
CA GLU A 16 4.97 72.29 11.11
C GLU A 16 5.25 71.67 9.74
N ILE A 17 6.06 72.32 8.90
CA ILE A 17 6.49 71.74 7.62
C ILE A 17 7.34 70.49 7.86
N ALA A 18 8.28 70.51 8.81
CA ALA A 18 9.09 69.34 9.15
C ALA A 18 8.25 68.18 9.69
N LEU A 19 7.28 68.43 10.58
CA LEU A 19 6.33 67.43 11.08
C LEU A 19 5.45 66.86 9.96
N SER A 20 4.98 67.71 9.05
CA SER A 20 4.18 67.30 7.89
C SER A 20 4.97 66.43 6.91
N ILE A 21 6.24 66.76 6.65
CA ILE A 21 7.14 65.96 5.81
C ILE A 21 7.42 64.60 6.47
N VAL A 22 7.67 64.56 7.78
CA VAL A 22 7.88 63.30 8.52
C VAL A 22 6.64 62.42 8.53
N LEU A 23 5.44 63.00 8.67
CA LEU A 23 4.18 62.25 8.60
C LEU A 23 3.90 61.73 7.18
N LEU A 24 4.23 62.50 6.14
CA LEU A 24 4.12 62.07 4.75
C LEU A 24 5.08 60.92 4.44
N THR A 25 6.34 60.99 4.88
CA THR A 25 7.32 59.91 4.67
C THR A 25 6.96 58.66 5.47
N HIS A 26 6.48 58.79 6.71
CA HIS A 26 5.98 57.63 7.47
C HIS A 26 4.77 56.97 6.81
N ARG A 27 3.87 57.77 6.22
CA ARG A 27 2.70 57.26 5.50
C ARG A 27 3.09 56.53 4.22
N GLU A 28 4.04 57.05 3.44
CA GLU A 28 4.57 56.38 2.25
C GLU A 28 5.32 55.09 2.60
N ILE A 29 6.13 55.09 3.67
CA ILE A 29 6.82 53.90 4.17
C ILE A 29 5.80 52.84 4.67
N TYR A 30 4.74 53.28 5.34
CA TYR A 30 3.68 52.39 5.82
C TYR A 30 2.87 51.78 4.65
N ILE A 31 2.55 52.58 3.63
CA ILE A 31 1.85 52.11 2.42
C ILE A 31 2.73 51.12 1.65
N THR A 32 4.02 51.41 1.46
CA THR A 32 4.96 50.48 0.80
C THR A 32 5.12 49.18 1.58
N HIS A 33 5.20 49.21 2.91
CA HIS A 33 5.21 48.00 3.74
C HIS A 33 3.93 47.16 3.59
N ILE A 34 2.75 47.80 3.59
CA ILE A 34 1.47 47.11 3.37
C ILE A 34 1.41 46.50 1.97
N MET A 35 1.85 47.23 0.95
CA MET A 35 1.88 46.73 -0.44
C MET A 35 2.84 45.54 -0.57
N MET A 36 4.05 45.61 0.00
CA MET A 36 5.02 44.51 -0.03
C MET A 36 4.52 43.29 0.73
N SER A 37 3.85 43.48 1.88
CA SER A 37 3.25 42.38 2.65
C SER A 37 2.11 41.70 1.89
N ARG A 38 1.24 42.48 1.21
CA ARG A 38 0.18 41.92 0.35
C ARG A 38 0.74 41.16 -0.84
N ILE A 39 1.79 41.68 -1.48
CA ILE A 39 2.46 40.99 -2.59
C ILE A 39 3.04 39.65 -2.12
N ALA A 40 3.71 39.62 -0.96
CA ALA A 40 4.25 38.39 -0.39
C ALA A 40 3.15 37.34 -0.10
N ILE A 41 2.00 37.76 0.44
CA ILE A 41 0.85 36.89 0.68
C ILE A 41 0.29 36.34 -0.64
N ILE A 42 0.15 37.18 -1.67
CA ILE A 42 -0.33 36.76 -2.98
C ILE A 42 0.64 35.75 -3.61
N ILE A 43 1.95 35.99 -3.54
CA ILE A 43 2.96 35.04 -4.05
C ILE A 43 2.87 33.71 -3.30
N ALA A 44 2.78 33.73 -1.97
CA ALA A 44 2.64 32.51 -1.17
C ALA A 44 1.36 31.73 -1.53
N LEU A 45 0.22 32.43 -1.69
CA LEU A 45 -1.02 31.82 -2.17
C LEU A 45 -0.89 31.23 -3.57
N CYS A 46 -0.23 31.93 -4.50
CA CYS A 46 0.02 31.44 -5.85
C CYS A 46 0.89 30.17 -5.85
N VAL A 47 1.93 30.11 -5.02
CA VAL A 47 2.77 28.92 -4.87
C VAL A 47 1.96 27.74 -4.31
N LEU A 48 1.19 27.97 -3.24
CA LEU A 48 0.33 26.93 -2.64
C LEU A 48 -0.74 26.42 -3.61
N LEU A 49 -1.36 27.31 -4.38
CA LEU A 49 -2.35 26.95 -5.41
C LEU A 49 -1.71 26.17 -6.57
N SER A 50 -0.49 26.55 -6.98
CA SER A 50 0.26 25.84 -8.01
C SER A 50 0.61 24.42 -7.58
N GLU A 51 1.12 24.25 -6.36
CA GLU A 51 1.42 22.92 -5.79
C GLU A 51 0.17 22.06 -5.62
N ALA A 52 -0.94 22.64 -5.14
CA ALA A 52 -2.21 21.93 -5.03
C ALA A 52 -2.73 21.46 -6.40
N ARG A 53 -2.60 22.31 -7.43
CA ARG A 53 -3.00 21.97 -8.81
C ARG A 53 -2.16 20.85 -9.39
N ASN A 54 -0.84 20.90 -9.21
CA ASN A 54 0.09 19.86 -9.67
C ASN A 54 -0.19 18.51 -8.98
N LEU A 55 -0.41 18.51 -7.66
CA LEU A 55 -0.73 17.28 -6.93
C LEU A 55 -2.04 16.65 -7.42
N ASN A 56 -3.08 17.48 -7.66
CA ASN A 56 -4.33 16.99 -8.20
C ASN A 56 -4.15 16.43 -9.62
N GLU A 57 -3.35 17.07 -10.47
CA GLU A 57 -3.07 16.59 -11.83
C GLU A 57 -2.29 15.26 -11.84
N VAL A 58 -1.27 15.11 -11.01
CA VAL A 58 -0.53 13.83 -10.85
C VAL A 58 -1.43 12.74 -10.29
N LYS A 59 -2.28 13.08 -9.32
CA LYS A 59 -3.27 12.17 -8.75
C LYS A 59 -4.24 11.73 -9.85
N ASP A 60 -4.86 12.66 -10.56
CA ASP A 60 -5.84 12.37 -11.60
C ASP A 60 -5.24 11.59 -12.77
N THR A 61 -4.02 11.90 -13.22
CA THR A 61 -3.34 11.13 -14.28
C THR A 61 -3.01 9.70 -13.87
N PHE A 62 -2.56 9.48 -12.63
CA PHE A 62 -2.34 8.14 -12.09
C PHE A 62 -3.65 7.34 -12.00
N TRP A 63 -4.72 7.94 -11.45
CA TRP A 63 -6.01 7.29 -11.30
C TRP A 63 -6.71 7.04 -12.63
N ASN A 64 -6.63 7.98 -13.58
CA ASN A 64 -7.17 7.81 -14.92
C ASN A 64 -6.45 6.69 -15.66
N LYS A 65 -5.14 6.56 -15.51
CA LYS A 65 -4.38 5.45 -16.11
C LYS A 65 -4.77 4.09 -15.51
N ILE A 66 -5.07 4.03 -14.21
CA ILE A 66 -5.60 2.81 -13.60
C ILE A 66 -7.02 2.53 -14.12
N GLN A 67 -7.88 3.54 -14.17
CA GLN A 67 -9.29 3.37 -14.50
C GLN A 67 -9.53 3.10 -16.00
N GLU A 68 -8.75 3.70 -16.90
CA GLU A 68 -8.76 3.42 -18.35
C GLU A 68 -8.38 1.96 -18.62
N ASN A 69 -7.41 1.42 -17.87
CA ASN A 69 -7.10 0.00 -17.90
C ASN A 69 -8.35 -0.80 -17.44
N VAL A 70 -8.94 -0.50 -16.28
CA VAL A 70 -10.13 -1.23 -15.79
C VAL A 70 -11.34 -1.17 -16.73
N GLU A 71 -11.59 -0.06 -17.44
CA GLU A 71 -12.75 0.05 -18.36
C GLU A 71 -12.53 -0.68 -19.69
N THR A 72 -11.28 -0.73 -20.19
CA THR A 72 -10.95 -1.51 -21.40
C THR A 72 -11.04 -3.04 -21.19
N SER A 73 -11.07 -3.53 -19.95
CA SER A 73 -11.20 -4.97 -19.66
C SER A 73 -12.65 -5.47 -19.69
N LYS A 74 -13.64 -4.63 -19.36
CA LYS A 74 -15.08 -4.98 -19.39
C LYS A 74 -15.61 -5.34 -20.78
N THR A 75 -14.84 -5.09 -21.84
CA THR A 75 -15.23 -5.37 -23.24
C THR A 75 -14.61 -6.66 -23.80
N LYS A 76 -13.85 -7.44 -23.00
CA LYS A 76 -13.25 -8.72 -23.41
C LYS A 76 -13.63 -9.85 -22.46
N ASP A 77 -14.92 -10.08 -22.35
CA ASP A 77 -15.47 -11.14 -21.52
C ASP A 77 -15.63 -12.40 -22.39
N GLU A 78 -14.65 -13.30 -22.34
CA GLU A 78 -14.85 -14.70 -22.74
C GLU A 78 -13.72 -15.60 -22.19
N LEU A 79 -14.16 -16.60 -21.41
CA LEU A 79 -13.46 -17.82 -21.01
C LEU A 79 -12.65 -17.80 -19.69
N TYR A 80 -13.34 -17.77 -18.54
CA TYR A 80 -12.78 -18.33 -17.30
C TYR A 80 -13.78 -19.16 -16.50
N LYS A 81 -13.33 -20.32 -15.98
CA LYS A 81 -14.15 -21.20 -15.14
C LYS A 81 -14.15 -20.70 -13.68
N PRO A 82 -15.28 -20.74 -12.96
CA PRO A 82 -15.35 -20.28 -11.57
C PRO A 82 -14.37 -21.04 -10.67
N VAL A 83 -13.58 -20.31 -9.87
CA VAL A 83 -12.77 -20.91 -8.80
C VAL A 83 -13.69 -21.26 -7.64
N GLU A 84 -13.73 -22.54 -7.23
CA GLU A 84 -14.52 -22.98 -6.07
C GLU A 84 -13.87 -22.52 -4.76
N PHE A 85 -14.64 -21.76 -3.98
CA PHE A 85 -14.29 -21.40 -2.60
C PHE A 85 -15.10 -22.23 -1.63
N PRO A 86 -14.47 -23.09 -0.79
CA PRO A 86 -15.17 -23.74 0.29
C PRO A 86 -15.73 -22.70 1.26
N THR A 87 -17.04 -22.71 1.51
CA THR A 87 -17.69 -21.78 2.45
C THR A 87 -17.07 -21.90 3.84
N ARG A 88 -16.72 -20.75 4.45
CA ARG A 88 -16.38 -20.61 5.87
C ARG A 88 -17.52 -19.84 6.56
N SER A 89 -17.93 -20.28 7.74
CA SER A 89 -18.65 -19.45 8.71
C SER A 89 -17.74 -18.28 9.09
N ILE A 90 -18.28 -17.06 9.07
CA ILE A 90 -17.51 -15.86 9.45
C ILE A 90 -17.41 -15.88 10.98
N GLY A 91 -16.35 -16.52 11.46
CA GLY A 91 -15.96 -16.68 12.85
C GLY A 91 -14.55 -17.27 12.85
N PHE A 92 -13.70 -16.79 13.74
CA PHE A 92 -12.37 -17.36 13.94
C PHE A 92 -12.43 -18.79 14.50
N ASP A 93 -13.61 -19.21 14.96
CA ASP A 93 -13.91 -20.52 15.50
C ASP A 93 -14.57 -21.40 14.44
N ASP A 94 -13.81 -22.34 13.85
CA ASP A 94 -14.35 -23.67 13.53
C ASP A 94 -13.24 -24.60 13.00
N ASP A 95 -12.76 -25.48 13.88
CA ASP A 95 -12.46 -26.92 13.79
C ASP A 95 -12.14 -27.64 12.45
N ARG A 96 -11.80 -26.93 11.37
CA ARG A 96 -11.30 -27.56 10.13
C ARG A 96 -9.86 -28.07 10.23
N GLU A 97 -9.16 -27.79 11.33
CA GLU A 97 -7.86 -28.42 11.61
C GLU A 97 -8.00 -29.96 11.67
N VAL A 98 -9.15 -30.47 12.13
CA VAL A 98 -9.39 -31.91 12.30
C VAL A 98 -9.55 -32.64 10.97
N GLN A 99 -10.17 -32.02 9.95
CA GLN A 99 -10.30 -32.63 8.62
C GLN A 99 -9.00 -32.56 7.80
N LEU A 100 -8.20 -31.50 7.96
CA LEU A 100 -6.89 -31.39 7.30
C LEU A 100 -5.85 -32.35 7.90
N ARG A 101 -5.93 -32.63 9.22
CA ARG A 101 -5.08 -33.62 9.92
C ARG A 101 -5.28 -35.05 9.43
N GLY A 102 -6.48 -35.41 8.95
CA GLY A 102 -6.75 -36.73 8.37
C GLY A 102 -6.04 -36.99 7.03
N ARG A 103 -5.68 -35.93 6.30
CA ARG A 103 -5.09 -36.02 4.94
C ARG A 103 -3.59 -35.71 4.88
N THR A 104 -3.00 -35.20 5.97
CA THR A 104 -1.58 -34.83 6.08
C THR A 104 -0.67 -35.98 6.51
N ARG A 105 -1.17 -37.23 6.55
CA ARG A 105 -0.40 -38.40 6.97
C ARG A 105 0.50 -38.96 5.85
N THR A 106 1.13 -38.10 5.04
CA THR A 106 2.19 -38.47 4.06
C THR A 106 3.16 -37.32 3.74
N LEU A 107 3.53 -36.47 4.70
CA LEU A 107 4.70 -35.58 4.57
C LEU A 107 5.54 -35.63 5.85
N GLN A 108 6.45 -36.60 5.89
CA GLN A 108 7.39 -36.83 6.98
C GLN A 108 8.65 -35.93 6.86
N ASN A 109 8.57 -34.86 6.07
CA ASN A 109 9.62 -33.86 5.93
C ASN A 109 9.06 -32.51 6.40
N SER A 110 9.77 -31.81 7.28
CA SER A 110 9.46 -30.42 7.62
C SER A 110 9.27 -29.59 6.34
N PRO A 111 8.25 -28.73 6.26
CA PRO A 111 8.00 -27.92 5.08
C PRO A 111 9.25 -27.08 4.75
N THR A 112 9.57 -26.95 3.46
CA THR A 112 10.65 -26.07 3.02
C THR A 112 10.36 -24.62 3.42
N PRO A 113 11.38 -23.74 3.55
CA PRO A 113 11.14 -22.32 3.84
C PRO A 113 10.16 -21.68 2.85
N ALA A 114 10.27 -21.98 1.56
CA ALA A 114 9.34 -21.50 0.55
C ALA A 114 7.88 -21.99 0.79
N ALA A 115 7.70 -23.27 1.16
CA ALA A 115 6.39 -23.81 1.54
C ALA A 115 5.82 -23.18 2.80
N MET A 116 6.65 -22.90 3.81
CA MET A 116 6.21 -22.19 5.00
C MET A 116 5.80 -20.76 4.66
N ALA A 117 6.59 -20.01 3.89
CA ALA A 117 6.23 -18.65 3.47
C ALA A 117 4.90 -18.63 2.69
N ARG A 118 4.71 -19.55 1.74
CA ARG A 118 3.46 -19.71 0.99
C ARG A 118 2.28 -20.05 1.89
N TYR A 119 2.48 -20.94 2.86
CA TYR A 119 1.46 -21.28 3.83
C TYR A 119 1.04 -20.05 4.64
N ILE A 120 1.98 -19.27 5.18
CA ILE A 120 1.67 -18.07 5.98
C ILE A 120 0.84 -17.07 5.18
N VAL A 121 1.26 -16.76 3.94
CA VAL A 121 0.54 -15.82 3.06
C VAL A 121 -0.85 -16.32 2.75
N ASN A 122 -1.00 -17.61 2.45
CA ASN A 122 -2.30 -18.19 2.17
C ASN A 122 -3.20 -18.30 3.41
N GLN A 123 -2.67 -18.35 4.63
CA GLN A 123 -3.51 -18.29 5.83
C GLN A 123 -3.98 -16.87 6.18
N ALA A 124 -3.28 -15.84 5.69
CA ALA A 124 -3.58 -14.45 6.06
C ALA A 124 -4.78 -13.88 5.29
N ASP A 125 -5.73 -13.29 6.01
CA ASP A 125 -6.85 -12.52 5.46
C ASP A 125 -6.53 -11.01 5.35
N TRP A 126 -5.52 -10.55 6.08
CA TRP A 126 -5.05 -9.17 6.07
C TRP A 126 -3.54 -9.13 6.30
N GLY A 127 -2.89 -8.02 5.94
CA GLY A 127 -1.48 -7.79 6.19
C GLY A 127 -1.22 -6.36 6.66
N ALA A 128 -0.11 -6.18 7.39
CA ALA A 128 0.42 -4.86 7.67
C ALA A 128 1.25 -4.43 6.46
N VAL A 129 0.79 -3.43 5.73
CA VAL A 129 1.44 -2.89 4.53
C VAL A 129 2.23 -1.65 4.93
N ALA A 130 3.54 -1.75 4.83
CA ALA A 130 4.47 -0.66 5.09
C ALA A 130 4.69 0.18 3.83
N THR A 131 4.40 1.48 3.90
CA THR A 131 4.60 2.48 2.83
C THR A 131 5.37 3.69 3.37
N ILE A 132 5.75 4.61 2.46
CA ILE A 132 6.34 5.91 2.82
C ILE A 132 5.24 6.97 2.81
N SER A 133 4.98 7.55 3.97
CA SER A 133 3.89 8.50 4.17
C SER A 133 4.01 9.75 3.32
N THR A 134 2.89 10.12 2.73
CA THR A 134 2.70 11.36 1.96
C THR A 134 1.84 12.38 2.68
N ARG A 135 1.40 12.06 3.91
CA ARG A 135 0.62 12.96 4.76
C ARG A 135 1.43 14.18 5.18
N LYS A 136 0.75 15.31 5.31
CA LYS A 136 1.39 16.61 5.61
C LYS A 136 2.02 16.67 7.00
N ASP A 137 1.48 15.93 7.97
CA ASP A 137 1.93 15.95 9.37
C ASP A 137 3.12 15.02 9.63
N ILE A 138 3.31 13.99 8.78
CA ILE A 138 4.40 13.01 8.89
C ILE A 138 4.99 12.65 7.51
N PRO A 139 5.47 13.63 6.72
CA PRO A 139 6.01 13.35 5.40
C PRO A 139 7.25 12.47 5.48
N SER A 140 7.35 11.47 4.60
CA SER A 140 8.47 10.53 4.49
C SER A 140 8.67 9.57 5.67
N PHE A 141 7.74 9.56 6.64
CA PHE A 141 7.78 8.57 7.72
C PHE A 141 7.40 7.18 7.19
N PRO A 142 8.02 6.10 7.70
CA PRO A 142 7.49 4.77 7.47
C PRO A 142 6.14 4.65 8.17
N VAL A 143 5.12 4.20 7.44
CA VAL A 143 3.78 3.95 7.99
C VAL A 143 3.43 2.51 7.71
N ALA A 144 2.82 1.85 8.68
CA ALA A 144 2.19 0.55 8.50
C ALA A 144 0.67 0.72 8.58
N ASN A 145 -0.04 0.29 7.54
CA ASN A 145 -1.49 0.29 7.50
C ASN A 145 -2.03 -1.14 7.39
N LEU A 146 -3.25 -1.39 7.86
CA LEU A 146 -3.92 -2.68 7.70
C LEU A 146 -4.63 -2.72 6.34
N VAL A 147 -4.32 -3.73 5.52
CA VAL A 147 -4.98 -3.97 4.23
C VAL A 147 -5.46 -5.41 4.17
N SER A 148 -6.70 -5.62 3.72
CA SER A 148 -7.21 -6.96 3.43
C SER A 148 -6.45 -7.55 2.24
N ILE A 149 -5.98 -8.78 2.37
CA ILE A 149 -5.21 -9.47 1.31
C ILE A 149 -5.84 -10.81 0.97
N ALA A 150 -5.58 -11.28 -0.25
CA ALA A 150 -5.92 -12.61 -0.69
C ALA A 150 -4.89 -13.10 -1.69
N ASP A 151 -4.47 -14.36 -1.60
CA ASP A 151 -3.72 -15.02 -2.68
C ASP A 151 -4.55 -16.13 -3.36
N GLY A 152 -5.78 -16.37 -2.91
CA GLY A 152 -6.69 -17.40 -3.42
C GLY A 152 -7.29 -18.30 -2.33
N PRO A 153 -7.91 -19.43 -2.70
CA PRO A 153 -8.51 -20.36 -1.75
C PRO A 153 -7.51 -20.89 -0.73
N ILE A 154 -7.96 -21.18 0.49
CA ILE A 154 -7.13 -21.81 1.53
C ILE A 154 -6.60 -23.16 1.02
N GLY A 155 -5.28 -23.35 1.10
CA GLY A 155 -4.55 -24.50 0.58
C GLY A 155 -4.23 -24.46 -0.91
N GLY A 156 -4.72 -23.46 -1.65
CA GLY A 156 -4.60 -23.35 -3.11
C GLY A 156 -4.20 -21.96 -3.62
N GLY A 157 -3.71 -21.07 -2.76
CA GLY A 157 -3.35 -19.71 -3.15
C GLY A 157 -2.14 -19.62 -4.07
N THR A 158 -2.07 -18.54 -4.85
CA THR A 158 -1.01 -18.23 -5.82
C THR A 158 0.30 -17.81 -5.16
N GLY A 159 0.26 -17.39 -3.88
CA GLY A 159 1.36 -16.74 -3.20
C GLY A 159 1.50 -15.24 -3.47
N ILE A 160 0.71 -14.66 -4.38
CA ILE A 160 0.73 -13.22 -4.65
C ILE A 160 -0.32 -12.54 -3.77
N PRO A 161 0.05 -11.58 -2.90
CA PRO A 161 -0.92 -10.80 -2.14
C PRO A 161 -1.68 -9.85 -3.09
N TYR A 162 -2.95 -10.18 -3.35
CA TYR A 162 -3.90 -9.27 -3.99
C TYR A 162 -4.60 -8.43 -2.93
N MET A 163 -4.87 -7.17 -3.27
CA MET A 163 -5.43 -6.15 -2.38
C MET A 163 -6.58 -5.44 -3.08
N TYR A 164 -7.52 -4.90 -2.31
CA TYR A 164 -8.58 -4.03 -2.81
C TYR A 164 -8.45 -2.67 -2.13
N LEU A 165 -7.92 -1.72 -2.86
CA LEU A 165 -7.49 -0.42 -2.35
C LEU A 165 -8.41 0.69 -2.85
N THR A 166 -8.43 1.81 -2.14
CA THR A 166 -9.15 3.03 -2.57
C THR A 166 -8.21 4.22 -2.49
N PRO A 167 -8.27 5.19 -3.44
CA PRO A 167 -7.55 6.46 -3.36
C PRO A 167 -7.82 7.28 -2.09
N LEU A 168 -8.85 6.93 -1.33
CA LEU A 168 -9.22 7.59 -0.08
C LEU A 168 -8.39 7.10 1.11
N ASP A 169 -7.81 5.91 1.04
CA ASP A 169 -7.01 5.31 2.12
C ASP A 169 -5.53 5.73 2.04
N TYR A 170 -4.85 5.71 3.20
CA TYR A 170 -3.45 6.12 3.34
C TYR A 170 -2.53 5.33 2.42
N THR A 171 -2.72 4.01 2.31
CA THR A 171 -1.84 3.16 1.51
C THR A 171 -1.87 3.57 0.04
N ALA A 172 -3.05 3.78 -0.53
CA ALA A 172 -3.16 4.17 -1.94
C ALA A 172 -2.61 5.58 -2.19
N GLN A 173 -2.82 6.52 -1.25
CA GLN A 173 -2.26 7.87 -1.36
C GLN A 173 -0.73 7.86 -1.37
N ASP A 174 -0.12 7.04 -0.52
CA ASP A 174 1.33 6.88 -0.48
C ASP A 174 1.87 6.26 -1.77
N LEU A 175 1.19 5.22 -2.26
CA LEU A 175 1.59 4.50 -3.46
C LEU A 175 1.61 5.39 -4.71
N VAL A 176 0.75 6.42 -4.80
CA VAL A 176 0.79 7.39 -5.93
C VAL A 176 2.17 8.03 -6.09
N LYS A 177 2.89 8.27 -4.98
CA LYS A 177 4.23 8.89 -5.03
C LYS A 177 5.35 7.86 -5.00
N ASP A 178 5.19 6.79 -4.24
CA ASP A 178 6.20 5.73 -4.11
C ASP A 178 5.53 4.36 -4.03
N HIS A 179 5.63 3.59 -5.11
CA HIS A 179 5.04 2.26 -5.20
C HIS A 179 5.75 1.21 -4.32
N ARG A 180 6.89 1.52 -3.69
CA ARG A 180 7.63 0.56 -2.85
C ARG A 180 6.84 0.27 -1.59
N ALA A 181 6.67 -1.02 -1.29
CA ALA A 181 6.00 -1.46 -0.08
C ALA A 181 6.57 -2.76 0.46
N THR A 182 6.32 -3.01 1.74
CA THR A 182 6.52 -4.32 2.37
C THR A 182 5.21 -4.81 2.97
N VAL A 183 4.77 -6.01 2.61
CA VAL A 183 3.64 -6.69 3.24
C VAL A 183 4.18 -7.61 4.33
N PHE A 184 3.73 -7.41 5.57
CA PHE A 184 4.04 -8.27 6.71
C PHE A 184 2.81 -9.08 7.11
N VAL A 185 2.99 -10.39 7.23
CA VAL A 185 1.97 -11.33 7.72
C VAL A 185 2.59 -12.37 8.65
N SER A 186 1.78 -12.89 9.57
CA SER A 186 2.24 -13.84 10.59
C SER A 186 1.13 -14.82 10.98
N LEU A 187 1.52 -16.02 11.36
CA LEU A 187 0.62 -17.00 11.97
C LEU A 187 0.04 -16.53 13.31
N ALA A 188 0.58 -15.45 13.90
CA ALA A 188 -0.01 -14.77 15.06
C ALA A 188 -1.38 -14.14 14.76
N GLN A 189 -1.67 -13.88 13.48
CA GLN A 189 -2.98 -13.38 13.06
C GLN A 189 -4.05 -14.47 13.20
N GLY A 190 -3.64 -15.75 13.14
CA GLY A 190 -4.45 -16.94 13.37
C GLY A 190 -4.42 -17.43 14.82
N ASP A 191 -4.97 -18.62 15.07
CA ASP A 191 -4.84 -19.30 16.37
C ASP A 191 -3.63 -20.25 16.44
N TYR A 192 -2.85 -20.37 15.36
CA TYR A 192 -1.69 -21.26 15.30
C TYR A 192 -0.72 -21.01 16.47
N CYS A 193 -0.33 -19.75 16.72
CA CYS A 193 0.62 -19.43 17.78
C CYS A 193 0.02 -19.63 19.17
N LYS A 194 -1.24 -19.22 19.36
CA LYS A 194 -1.98 -19.42 20.62
C LYS A 194 -2.10 -20.91 20.97
N ASN A 195 -2.49 -21.74 20.01
CA ASN A 195 -2.65 -23.19 20.19
C ASN A 195 -1.33 -23.90 20.50
N LYS A 196 -0.20 -23.31 20.12
CA LYS A 196 1.14 -23.81 20.44
C LYS A 196 1.74 -23.20 21.71
N GLY A 197 1.06 -22.24 22.35
CA GLY A 197 1.59 -21.49 23.49
C GLY A 197 2.82 -20.64 23.12
N TYR A 198 2.91 -20.20 21.87
CA TYR A 198 3.98 -19.33 21.40
C TYR A 198 3.59 -17.87 21.57
N ASP A 199 4.48 -17.08 22.17
CA ASP A 199 4.41 -15.63 22.08
C ASP A 199 4.53 -15.19 20.61
N PRO A 200 3.83 -14.13 20.15
CA PRO A 200 3.97 -13.64 18.78
C PRO A 200 5.39 -13.25 18.34
N MET A 201 6.31 -13.00 19.28
CA MET A 201 7.73 -12.75 18.99
C MET A 201 8.58 -14.03 18.96
N ASP A 202 8.07 -15.17 19.45
CA ASP A 202 8.76 -16.45 19.32
C ASP A 202 8.93 -16.75 17.81
N PRO A 203 10.16 -17.05 17.33
CA PRO A 203 10.38 -17.22 15.90
C PRO A 203 9.64 -18.42 15.30
N ARG A 204 9.16 -19.36 16.14
CA ARG A 204 8.30 -20.48 15.71
C ARG A 204 6.85 -20.03 15.47
N CYS A 205 6.44 -18.88 16.00
CA CYS A 205 5.26 -18.15 15.55
C CYS A 205 5.60 -17.45 14.22
N ALA A 206 5.59 -18.24 13.15
CA ALA A 206 6.24 -17.86 11.91
C ALA A 206 5.63 -16.60 11.27
N ARG A 207 6.49 -15.82 10.61
CA ARG A 207 6.12 -14.57 9.92
C ARG A 207 6.95 -14.39 8.66
N VAL A 208 6.37 -13.72 7.67
CA VAL A 208 7.03 -13.42 6.40
C VAL A 208 6.85 -11.95 6.03
N LEU A 209 7.92 -11.37 5.51
CA LEU A 209 7.96 -10.06 4.89
C LEU A 209 8.10 -10.26 3.39
N LEU A 210 7.16 -9.71 2.63
CA LEU A 210 7.21 -9.65 1.17
C LEU A 210 7.46 -8.20 0.77
N THR A 211 8.65 -7.90 0.26
CA THR A 211 9.05 -6.55 -0.14
C THR A 211 9.06 -6.44 -1.66
N GLY A 212 8.56 -5.34 -2.20
CA GLY A 212 8.43 -5.15 -3.63
C GLY A 212 7.77 -3.84 -4.00
N LYS A 213 6.98 -3.86 -5.09
CA LYS A 213 6.18 -2.72 -5.53
C LYS A 213 4.71 -3.12 -5.64
N ILE A 214 3.81 -2.32 -5.08
CA ILE A 214 2.37 -2.52 -5.29
C ILE A 214 1.97 -1.81 -6.58
N LYS A 215 1.25 -2.52 -7.44
CA LYS A 215 0.74 -2.01 -8.72
C LYS A 215 -0.71 -2.43 -8.92
N ALA A 216 -1.43 -1.68 -9.74
CA ALA A 216 -2.77 -2.09 -10.15
C ALA A 216 -2.71 -3.42 -10.92
N VAL A 217 -3.72 -4.27 -10.69
CA VAL A 217 -3.88 -5.52 -11.43
C VAL A 217 -4.16 -5.19 -12.90
N LYS A 218 -3.51 -5.93 -13.79
CA LYS A 218 -3.68 -5.75 -15.24
C LYS A 218 -5.03 -6.31 -15.71
N ASN A 219 -5.49 -5.79 -16.83
CA ASN A 219 -6.77 -6.16 -17.42
C ASN A 219 -6.90 -7.66 -17.70
N GLU A 220 -5.86 -8.28 -18.23
CA GLU A 220 -5.87 -9.70 -18.61
C GLU A 220 -6.08 -10.66 -17.43
N THR A 221 -5.75 -10.24 -16.20
CA THR A 221 -5.88 -11.06 -14.99
C THR A 221 -6.95 -10.54 -14.03
N HIS A 222 -7.62 -9.43 -14.35
CA HIS A 222 -8.53 -8.74 -13.43
C HIS A 222 -9.64 -9.64 -12.92
N GLU A 223 -10.35 -10.34 -13.80
CA GLU A 223 -11.47 -11.22 -13.42
C GLU A 223 -11.02 -12.36 -12.49
N VAL A 224 -9.88 -12.98 -12.78
CA VAL A 224 -9.30 -14.04 -11.95
C VAL A 224 -8.97 -13.49 -10.57
N VAL A 225 -8.28 -12.35 -10.51
CA VAL A 225 -7.90 -11.73 -9.22
C VAL A 225 -9.14 -11.28 -8.44
N GLU A 226 -10.16 -10.78 -9.11
CA GLU A 226 -11.43 -10.40 -8.51
C GLU A 226 -12.11 -11.61 -7.85
N GLN A 227 -12.17 -12.74 -8.54
CA GLN A 227 -12.68 -13.99 -7.99
C GLN A 227 -11.83 -14.45 -6.80
N LEU A 228 -10.49 -14.42 -6.91
CA LEU A 228 -9.57 -14.80 -5.82
C LEU A 228 -9.74 -13.92 -4.58
N PHE A 229 -9.86 -12.61 -4.76
CA PHE A 229 -9.96 -11.66 -3.67
C PHE A 229 -11.31 -11.73 -2.98
N PHE A 230 -12.41 -11.59 -3.73
CA PHE A 230 -13.74 -11.58 -3.14
C PHE A 230 -14.25 -12.96 -2.74
N GLY A 231 -13.61 -14.05 -3.20
CA GLY A 231 -13.81 -15.38 -2.64
C GLY A 231 -13.39 -15.46 -1.17
N ARG A 232 -12.35 -14.70 -0.77
CA ARG A 232 -11.95 -14.56 0.64
C ARG A 232 -12.67 -13.44 1.36
N HIS A 233 -12.98 -12.35 0.65
CA HIS A 233 -13.54 -11.12 1.22
C HIS A 233 -14.91 -10.76 0.63
N PRO A 234 -15.94 -11.61 0.79
CA PRO A 234 -17.24 -11.40 0.13
C PRO A 234 -17.92 -10.09 0.55
N LYS A 235 -17.65 -9.61 1.78
CA LYS A 235 -18.19 -8.35 2.31
C LYS A 235 -17.61 -7.10 1.63
N LEU A 236 -16.51 -7.22 0.88
CA LEU A 236 -15.89 -6.10 0.17
C LEU A 236 -16.42 -5.92 -1.27
N ARG A 237 -17.27 -6.82 -1.78
CA ARG A 237 -17.82 -6.73 -3.15
C ARG A 237 -18.64 -5.48 -3.42
N ASN A 238 -19.39 -5.02 -2.42
CA ASN A 238 -20.39 -3.96 -2.57
C ASN A 238 -19.94 -2.64 -1.93
N MET A 239 -18.64 -2.34 -2.02
CA MET A 239 -18.12 -1.05 -1.56
C MET A 239 -18.72 0.10 -2.38
N PRO A 240 -18.91 1.29 -1.79
CA PRO A 240 -19.48 2.43 -2.51
C PRO A 240 -18.69 2.78 -3.77
N ALA A 241 -19.37 2.95 -4.90
CA ALA A 241 -18.73 3.17 -6.19
C ALA A 241 -17.92 4.49 -6.25
N ASP A 242 -18.39 5.52 -5.55
CA ASP A 242 -17.74 6.83 -5.44
C ASP A 242 -16.41 6.79 -4.65
N HIS A 243 -16.15 5.70 -3.92
CA HIS A 243 -14.86 5.47 -3.26
C HIS A 243 -13.79 4.92 -4.23
N LYS A 244 -14.14 4.60 -5.48
CA LYS A 244 -13.20 4.23 -6.56
C LYS A 244 -12.21 3.13 -6.15
N PHE A 245 -12.72 2.04 -5.56
CA PHE A 245 -11.87 0.92 -5.22
C PHE A 245 -11.31 0.20 -6.46
N PHE A 246 -10.10 -0.33 -6.36
CA PHE A 246 -9.40 -1.03 -7.44
C PHE A 246 -8.60 -2.21 -6.88
N LEU A 247 -8.40 -3.24 -7.70
CA LEU A 247 -7.56 -4.38 -7.36
C LEU A 247 -6.08 -4.05 -7.61
N ALA A 248 -5.25 -4.42 -6.66
CA ALA A 248 -3.80 -4.25 -6.70
C ALA A 248 -3.09 -5.57 -6.35
N GLU A 249 -1.84 -5.71 -6.80
CA GLU A 249 -0.98 -6.84 -6.51
C GLU A 249 0.40 -6.38 -6.08
N LEU A 250 1.07 -7.19 -5.25
CA LEU A 250 2.48 -6.98 -4.90
C LEU A 250 3.38 -7.68 -5.93
N ASP A 251 4.18 -6.89 -6.63
CA ASP A 251 5.31 -7.34 -7.44
C ASP A 251 6.51 -7.62 -6.54
N ILE A 252 6.67 -8.89 -6.14
CA ILE A 252 7.60 -9.32 -5.09
C ILE A 252 9.05 -9.25 -5.60
N SER A 253 9.91 -8.56 -4.85
CA SER A 253 11.36 -8.49 -5.12
C SER A 253 12.18 -9.23 -4.07
N THR A 254 11.72 -9.30 -2.82
CA THR A 254 12.45 -9.94 -1.72
C THR A 254 11.48 -10.59 -0.76
N ILE A 255 11.85 -11.77 -0.27
CA ILE A 255 11.07 -12.56 0.68
C ILE A 255 11.98 -12.90 1.86
N ALA A 256 11.59 -12.47 3.05
CA ALA A 256 12.26 -12.81 4.29
C ALA A 256 11.30 -13.54 5.23
N LEU A 257 11.67 -14.77 5.60
CA LEU A 257 10.91 -15.64 6.48
C LEU A 257 11.62 -15.76 7.83
N LEU A 258 10.87 -15.67 8.92
CA LEU A 258 11.30 -16.12 10.23
C LEU A 258 10.32 -17.18 10.72
N ASP A 259 10.76 -18.43 10.79
CA ASP A 259 9.94 -19.60 11.12
C ASP A 259 10.57 -20.51 12.20
N THR A 260 11.80 -20.20 12.62
CA THR A 260 12.53 -20.91 13.67
C THR A 260 13.72 -20.06 14.16
N PHE A 261 14.42 -20.54 15.18
CA PHE A 261 15.64 -19.90 15.70
C PHE A 261 16.76 -19.87 14.65
N GLY A 262 17.68 -18.91 14.80
CA GLY A 262 18.82 -18.74 13.89
C GLY A 262 18.70 -17.56 12.91
N GLY A 263 17.65 -16.75 13.02
CA GLY A 263 17.46 -15.53 12.23
C GLY A 263 16.64 -15.73 10.94
N PRO A 264 16.46 -14.66 10.16
CA PRO A 264 15.63 -14.70 8.96
C PRO A 264 16.28 -15.51 7.83
N LYS A 265 15.46 -16.25 7.10
CA LYS A 265 15.81 -16.94 5.85
C LYS A 265 15.33 -16.10 4.68
N TYR A 266 16.19 -15.90 3.70
CA TYR A 266 15.85 -15.22 2.45
C TYR A 266 15.50 -16.24 1.38
N ILE A 267 14.37 -16.05 0.70
CA ILE A 267 13.82 -17.01 -0.25
C ILE A 267 13.80 -16.35 -1.63
N SER A 268 14.23 -17.06 -2.67
CA SER A 268 14.12 -16.57 -4.04
C SER A 268 12.64 -16.50 -4.46
N VAL A 269 12.29 -15.51 -5.27
CA VAL A 269 10.91 -15.38 -5.78
C VAL A 269 10.51 -16.62 -6.59
N ASP A 270 11.45 -17.18 -7.36
CA ASP A 270 11.22 -18.38 -8.15
C ASP A 270 10.90 -19.60 -7.29
N ASP A 271 11.66 -19.86 -6.21
CA ASP A 271 11.39 -20.99 -5.31
C ASP A 271 10.03 -20.81 -4.61
N TYR A 272 9.72 -19.58 -4.22
CA TYR A 272 8.47 -19.24 -3.56
C TYR A 272 7.26 -19.50 -4.46
N LEU A 273 7.29 -19.03 -5.71
CA LEU A 273 6.17 -19.18 -6.65
C LEU A 273 6.04 -20.62 -7.18
N ASN A 274 7.14 -21.36 -7.33
CA ASN A 274 7.14 -22.73 -7.84
C ASN A 274 6.94 -23.82 -6.77
N THR A 275 6.67 -23.43 -5.53
CA THR A 275 6.38 -24.36 -4.45
C THR A 275 5.01 -25.06 -4.64
N PRO A 276 4.91 -26.39 -4.48
CA PRO A 276 3.65 -27.11 -4.58
C PRO A 276 2.64 -26.64 -3.51
N THR A 277 1.42 -26.31 -3.94
CA THR A 277 0.33 -26.01 -3.00
C THR A 277 -0.27 -27.30 -2.42
N ILE A 278 -0.90 -27.21 -1.24
CA ILE A 278 -1.51 -28.36 -0.55
C ILE A 278 -2.56 -29.04 -1.45
N LEU A 279 -3.28 -28.27 -2.26
CA LEU A 279 -4.26 -28.81 -3.22
C LEU A 279 -3.62 -29.39 -4.50
N GLN A 280 -2.46 -28.90 -4.96
CA GLN A 280 -1.77 -29.46 -6.14
C GLN A 280 -1.29 -30.91 -5.93
N ASN A 281 -1.02 -31.32 -4.70
CA ASN A 281 -0.62 -32.70 -4.39
C ASN A 281 -1.78 -33.71 -4.43
N SER A 282 -3.04 -33.26 -4.56
CA SER A 282 -4.22 -34.13 -4.49
C SER A 282 -4.78 -34.59 -5.83
N GLY A 283 -4.22 -34.16 -6.96
CA GLY A 283 -4.68 -34.59 -8.27
C GLY A 283 -3.78 -34.14 -9.40
N LEU A 284 -2.73 -34.91 -9.68
CA LEU A 284 -2.09 -35.13 -10.99
C LEU A 284 -0.70 -35.72 -10.76
N ARG A 285 -0.63 -37.06 -10.62
CA ARG A 285 0.51 -37.78 -11.18
C ARG A 285 0.61 -37.30 -12.63
N ARG A 286 1.62 -36.50 -12.94
CA ARG A 286 1.97 -36.10 -14.32
C ARG A 286 1.99 -37.38 -15.16
N LYS A 287 0.94 -37.65 -15.95
CA LYS A 287 1.09 -38.49 -17.13
C LYS A 287 2.05 -37.71 -18.02
N LYS A 288 3.30 -38.17 -18.01
CA LYS A 288 4.37 -37.71 -18.89
C LYS A 288 3.83 -37.87 -20.31
N ILE A 289 3.44 -36.77 -20.96
CA ILE A 289 3.13 -36.77 -22.39
C ILE A 289 4.48 -36.96 -23.08
N ILE A 290 4.75 -38.20 -23.48
CA ILE A 290 5.84 -38.55 -24.37
C ILE A 290 5.41 -38.06 -25.75
N PHE A 291 6.03 -36.99 -26.24
CA PHE A 291 5.94 -36.65 -27.66
C PHE A 291 6.78 -37.67 -28.43
N ASN A 292 6.10 -38.61 -29.09
CA ASN A 292 6.72 -39.44 -30.12
C ASN A 292 7.09 -38.53 -31.29
N LYS A 293 8.38 -38.29 -31.50
CA LYS A 293 8.91 -37.83 -32.79
C LYS A 293 8.97 -39.05 -33.70
N SER A 294 8.07 -39.11 -34.68
CA SER A 294 8.25 -39.78 -35.98
C SER A 294 6.99 -39.61 -36.82
N ALA A 295 7.02 -38.67 -37.78
CA ALA A 295 6.38 -38.71 -39.10
C ALA A 295 6.40 -37.29 -39.71
N ILE A 296 7.46 -36.99 -40.45
CA ILE A 296 7.52 -36.62 -41.88
C ILE A 296 9.01 -36.64 -42.23
#